data_AF-A0A8I6Y2V4-F1
#
_entry.id   AF-A0A8I6Y2V4-F1
#
_cell.length_a   1.000
_cell.length_b   1.000
_cell.length_c   1.000
_cell.angle_alpha   90.00
_cell.angle_beta   90.00
_cell.angle_gamma   90.00
#
_symmetry.space_group_name_H-M   'P 1'
#
loop_
_entity.id
_entity.type
_entity.pdbx_description
1 polymer ?
#
loop_
_entity_poly.entity_id
_entity_poly.type
_entity_poly.pdbx_seq_one_letter_code
_entity_poly.pdbx_strand_id
1 'polypeptide(L)'
;MAGQRNRNRIRRQRAKARLDSEVEAEAEGAARVPEVDGEELRGTVDIRALRRRRLISRIRGHYLDAISRLPTTELNSTLARGLLIAGLCYGPLHPVHNIIVNSVWYSAAFPVRSSDRIDAAFISNCTIRRLVLRSLDGLVASLLHLCPALSDDDALWHLSLSRADLRAAVASARGAAPSSFRLTASELEAAFQAADKAARHFKPAALALFASSTVLSVERDAVSLLNNKRTLSSADILRLSTMLLPSPLPDELPHPPLEQERFTAAFKLITRKRNLLTGWYKRWVELADAALRKYARQTAAHYQLHVIYGIGSVHDEFSMDDSFHISFMARPKDPSCAREAPVFFFAEARLSGYDFCEEDITLCCTVEPSPSEVGTEVQRGCGFR
;
A
#
# COMPACT_ATOMS: atom_id res chain seq x y z
N MET A 1 25.84 28.65 35.52
CA MET A 1 25.81 27.73 34.35
C MET A 1 25.39 26.28 34.68
N ALA A 2 25.66 25.74 35.88
CA ALA A 2 25.27 24.36 36.25
C ALA A 2 23.77 24.17 36.57
N GLY A 3 23.09 25.17 37.15
CA GLY A 3 21.69 25.07 37.57
C GLY A 3 20.67 24.96 36.44
N GLN A 4 20.94 25.53 35.26
CA GLN A 4 20.03 25.51 34.10
C GLN A 4 19.99 24.12 33.44
N ARG A 5 21.16 23.46 33.36
CA ARG A 5 21.29 22.10 32.79
C ARG A 5 20.57 21.07 33.64
N ASN A 6 20.64 21.20 34.97
CA ASN A 6 19.98 20.26 35.88
C ASN A 6 18.44 20.39 35.83
N ARG A 7 17.91 21.62 35.74
CA ARG A 7 16.46 21.87 35.57
C ARG A 7 15.92 21.30 34.26
N ASN A 8 16.69 21.39 33.18
CA ASN A 8 16.28 20.83 31.89
C ASN A 8 16.33 19.29 31.87
N ARG A 9 17.25 18.67 32.61
CA ARG A 9 17.32 17.21 32.78
C ARG A 9 16.12 16.69 33.57
N ILE A 10 15.77 17.35 34.67
CA ILE A 10 14.61 17.01 35.52
C ILE A 10 13.30 17.19 34.75
N ARG A 11 13.17 18.25 33.94
CA ARG A 11 11.98 18.45 33.08
C ARG A 11 11.83 17.36 32.01
N ARG A 12 12.93 16.90 31.41
CA ARG A 12 12.90 15.81 30.42
C ARG A 12 12.57 14.46 31.06
N GLN A 13 13.08 14.18 32.27
CA GLN A 13 12.75 12.96 33.00
C GLN A 13 11.29 12.94 33.45
N ARG A 14 10.75 14.08 33.92
CA ARG A 14 9.32 14.19 34.25
C ARG A 14 8.40 14.08 33.04
N ALA A 15 8.81 14.59 31.87
CA ALA A 15 8.05 14.44 30.63
C ALA A 15 8.09 13.00 30.10
N LYS A 16 9.20 12.29 30.27
CA LYS A 16 9.32 10.86 29.93
C LYS A 16 8.43 10.00 30.83
N ALA A 17 8.50 10.20 32.16
CA ALA A 17 7.64 9.48 33.11
C ALA A 17 6.13 9.76 32.91
N ARG A 18 5.75 10.96 32.43
CA ARG A 18 4.36 11.26 32.07
C ARG A 18 3.92 10.54 30.80
N LEU A 19 4.81 10.39 29.83
CA LEU A 19 4.52 9.62 28.62
C LEU A 19 4.40 8.13 28.93
N ASP A 20 5.31 7.61 29.76
CA ASP A 20 5.35 6.19 30.13
C ASP A 20 4.09 5.80 30.95
N SER A 21 3.61 6.68 31.84
CA SER A 21 2.35 6.47 32.59
C SER A 21 1.08 6.64 31.74
N GLU A 22 1.10 7.50 30.72
CA GLU A 22 -0.02 7.61 29.76
C GLU A 22 -0.09 6.37 28.83
N VAL A 23 1.05 5.74 28.52
CA VAL A 23 1.11 4.47 27.78
C VAL A 23 0.70 3.27 28.63
N GLU A 24 1.10 3.21 29.90
CA GLU A 24 0.62 2.18 30.85
C GLU A 24 -0.89 2.28 31.09
N ALA A 25 -1.44 3.49 31.20
CA ALA A 25 -2.88 3.69 31.36
C ALA A 25 -3.70 3.29 30.11
N GLU A 26 -3.16 3.46 28.89
CA GLU A 26 -3.77 2.91 27.67
C GLU A 26 -3.64 1.39 27.56
N ALA A 27 -2.59 0.79 28.14
CA ALA A 27 -2.40 -0.66 28.18
C ALA A 27 -3.33 -1.34 29.22
N GLU A 28 -3.53 -0.75 30.39
CA GLU A 28 -4.45 -1.25 31.43
C GLU A 28 -5.93 -1.06 31.05
N GLY A 29 -6.26 -0.01 30.28
CA GLY A 29 -7.61 0.23 29.75
C GLY A 29 -8.10 -0.80 28.73
N ALA A 30 -7.18 -1.60 28.15
CA ALA A 30 -7.50 -2.66 27.20
C ALA A 30 -7.69 -4.05 27.85
N ALA A 31 -7.48 -4.18 29.17
CA ALA A 31 -7.37 -5.46 29.88
C ALA A 31 -8.58 -5.84 30.77
N ARG A 32 -9.81 -5.40 30.44
CA ARG A 32 -11.04 -5.93 31.06
C ARG A 32 -12.00 -6.50 30.03
N VAL A 33 -11.83 -7.79 29.75
CA VAL A 33 -12.86 -8.64 29.15
C VAL A 33 -13.65 -9.27 30.30
N PRO A 34 -14.99 -9.19 30.35
CA PRO A 34 -15.76 -9.92 31.35
C PRO A 34 -15.73 -11.42 31.02
N GLU A 35 -15.42 -12.22 32.03
CA GLU A 35 -15.61 -13.67 32.02
C GLU A 35 -17.09 -13.98 31.80
N VAL A 36 -17.38 -14.80 30.79
CA VAL A 36 -18.67 -15.48 30.64
C VAL A 36 -18.36 -16.95 30.42
N ASP A 37 -18.96 -17.74 31.30
CA ASP A 37 -18.81 -19.18 31.50
C ASP A 37 -19.06 -20.00 30.24
N GLY A 38 -18.39 -21.15 30.18
CA GLY A 38 -18.25 -21.96 28.99
C GLY A 38 -19.52 -22.69 28.56
N GLU A 39 -19.54 -23.04 27.26
CA GLU A 39 -19.80 -24.39 26.80
C GLU A 39 -19.37 -24.53 25.33
N GLU A 40 -18.76 -25.69 25.06
CA GLU A 40 -18.37 -26.31 23.79
C GLU A 40 -18.62 -25.57 22.45
N LEU A 41 -17.54 -25.29 21.70
CA LEU A 41 -17.53 -25.47 20.24
C LEU A 41 -16.10 -25.52 19.70
N ARG A 42 -15.55 -26.73 19.70
CA ARG A 42 -14.28 -27.08 19.08
C ARG A 42 -14.45 -27.09 17.55
N GLY A 43 -13.97 -26.05 16.88
CA GLY A 43 -13.28 -26.18 15.60
C GLY A 43 -14.12 -26.29 14.31
N THR A 44 -15.03 -25.35 14.04
CA THR A 44 -15.26 -24.94 12.64
C THR A 44 -14.43 -23.70 12.38
N VAL A 45 -13.33 -23.80 11.62
CA VAL A 45 -12.66 -22.61 11.10
C VAL A 45 -13.73 -21.78 10.38
N ASP A 46 -13.99 -20.57 10.84
CA ASP A 46 -14.98 -19.70 10.22
C ASP A 46 -14.60 -19.48 8.75
N ILE A 47 -15.32 -20.18 7.86
CA ILE A 47 -15.09 -20.19 6.41
C ILE A 47 -15.17 -18.77 5.87
N ARG A 48 -16.03 -17.92 6.46
CA ARG A 48 -16.16 -16.50 6.13
C ARG A 48 -14.87 -15.75 6.48
N ALA A 49 -14.36 -15.91 7.69
CA ALA A 49 -13.11 -15.29 8.12
C ALA A 49 -11.92 -15.75 7.25
N LEU A 50 -11.85 -17.04 6.90
CA LEU A 50 -10.79 -17.56 6.03
C LEU A 50 -10.86 -16.98 4.62
N ARG A 51 -12.06 -16.90 4.03
CA ARG A 51 -12.30 -16.29 2.71
C ARG A 51 -11.87 -14.82 2.70
N ARG A 52 -12.30 -14.06 3.71
CA ARG A 52 -11.92 -12.65 3.88
C ARG A 52 -10.40 -12.50 3.99
N ARG A 53 -9.72 -13.33 4.79
CA ARG A 53 -8.25 -13.32 4.90
C ARG A 53 -7.55 -13.62 3.57
N ARG A 54 -8.00 -14.66 2.85
CA ARG A 54 -7.44 -15.00 1.52
C ARG A 54 -7.61 -13.85 0.53
N LEU A 55 -8.78 -13.21 0.50
CA LEU A 55 -9.03 -12.05 -0.35
C LEU A 55 -8.16 -10.85 0.04
N ILE A 56 -7.98 -10.58 1.33
CA ILE A 56 -7.04 -9.55 1.82
C ILE A 56 -5.61 -9.84 1.34
N SER A 57 -5.13 -11.07 1.46
CA SER A 57 -3.81 -11.47 0.95
C SER A 57 -3.71 -11.30 -0.57
N ARG A 58 -4.78 -11.62 -1.30
CA ARG A 58 -4.87 -11.42 -2.76
C ARG A 58 -4.74 -9.95 -3.16
N ILE A 59 -5.51 -9.09 -2.50
CA ILE A 59 -5.49 -7.64 -2.74
C ILE A 59 -4.11 -7.08 -2.38
N ARG A 60 -3.51 -7.52 -1.26
CA ARG A 60 -2.12 -7.16 -0.91
C ARG A 60 -1.14 -7.55 -2.02
N GLY A 61 -1.29 -8.73 -2.61
CA GLY A 61 -0.51 -9.16 -3.77
C GLY A 61 -0.64 -8.20 -4.95
N HIS A 62 -1.85 -7.75 -5.27
CA HIS A 62 -2.08 -6.75 -6.33
C HIS A 62 -1.39 -5.41 -6.06
N TYR A 63 -1.33 -4.97 -4.80
CA TYR A 63 -0.57 -3.78 -4.41
C TYR A 63 0.93 -3.96 -4.62
N LEU A 64 1.49 -5.10 -4.20
CA LEU A 64 2.91 -5.37 -4.37
C LEU A 64 3.27 -5.49 -5.86
N ASP A 65 2.42 -6.15 -6.67
CA ASP A 65 2.58 -6.18 -8.13
C ASP A 65 2.55 -4.76 -8.70
N ALA A 66 1.51 -3.98 -8.42
CA ALA A 66 1.40 -2.60 -8.90
C ALA A 66 2.63 -1.74 -8.55
N ILE A 67 3.08 -1.80 -7.29
CA ILE A 67 4.28 -1.09 -6.81
C ILE A 67 5.52 -1.55 -7.59
N SER A 68 5.69 -2.85 -7.82
CA SER A 68 6.83 -3.41 -8.53
C SER A 68 6.95 -2.92 -10.00
N ARG A 69 5.82 -2.54 -10.61
CA ARG A 69 5.77 -2.01 -11.98
C ARG A 69 6.09 -0.51 -12.05
N LEU A 70 6.05 0.22 -10.94
CA LEU A 70 6.30 1.66 -10.94
C LEU A 70 7.81 1.98 -10.97
N PRO A 71 8.23 3.04 -11.69
CA PRO A 71 9.62 3.46 -11.69
C PRO A 71 10.01 4.05 -10.32
N THR A 72 11.23 3.73 -9.85
CA THR A 72 11.71 4.09 -8.50
C THR A 72 11.66 5.59 -8.24
N THR A 73 12.07 6.40 -9.22
CA THR A 73 12.22 7.85 -9.05
C THR A 73 10.86 8.53 -8.81
N GLU A 74 9.87 8.22 -9.65
CA GLU A 74 8.51 8.77 -9.55
C GLU A 74 7.78 8.17 -8.37
N LEU A 75 7.98 6.88 -8.06
CA LEU A 75 7.42 6.26 -6.85
C LEU A 75 7.83 7.05 -5.62
N ASN A 76 9.13 7.33 -5.48
CA ASN A 76 9.65 7.98 -4.28
C ASN A 76 9.27 9.46 -4.20
N SER A 77 9.08 10.16 -5.32
CA SER A 77 8.90 11.62 -5.33
C SER A 77 7.45 12.11 -5.48
N THR A 78 6.64 11.46 -6.32
CA THR A 78 5.29 11.94 -6.70
C THR A 78 4.21 10.89 -6.54
N LEU A 79 4.44 9.68 -7.06
CA LEU A 79 3.43 8.63 -7.14
C LEU A 79 3.15 7.96 -5.79
N ALA A 80 4.08 7.93 -4.83
CA ALA A 80 3.78 7.42 -3.49
C ALA A 80 2.58 8.14 -2.89
N ARG A 81 2.50 9.47 -2.98
CA ARG A 81 1.34 10.21 -2.48
C ARG A 81 0.05 9.81 -3.20
N GLY A 82 0.09 9.71 -4.53
CA GLY A 82 -1.05 9.26 -5.33
C GLY A 82 -1.53 7.88 -4.91
N LEU A 83 -0.60 6.94 -4.74
CA LEU A 83 -0.84 5.59 -4.26
C LEU A 83 -1.47 5.58 -2.86
N LEU A 84 -0.92 6.35 -1.92
CA LEU A 84 -1.39 6.35 -0.52
C LEU A 84 -2.77 6.99 -0.33
N ILE A 85 -3.14 7.95 -1.19
CA ILE A 85 -4.42 8.66 -1.08
C ILE A 85 -5.51 8.00 -1.93
N ALA A 86 -5.20 7.72 -3.18
CA ALA A 86 -6.17 7.36 -4.21
C ALA A 86 -5.89 6.02 -4.91
N GLY A 87 -4.78 5.33 -4.64
CA GLY A 87 -4.42 4.04 -5.24
C GLY A 87 -5.31 2.87 -4.79
N LEU A 88 -6.64 3.02 -4.86
CA LEU A 88 -7.63 2.00 -4.54
C LEU A 88 -7.77 1.02 -5.72
N CYS A 89 -8.03 -0.25 -5.45
CA CYS A 89 -7.97 -1.30 -6.47
C CYS A 89 -9.31 -1.59 -7.17
N TYR A 90 -10.43 -1.04 -6.68
CA TYR A 90 -11.71 -1.11 -7.40
C TYR A 90 -11.72 -0.09 -8.55
N GLY A 91 -12.49 -0.40 -9.58
CA GLY A 91 -12.52 0.36 -10.83
C GLY A 91 -12.92 -0.53 -12.01
N PRO A 92 -12.97 0.04 -13.22
CA PRO A 92 -13.39 -0.70 -14.42
C PRO A 92 -12.31 -1.64 -14.97
N LEU A 93 -11.04 -1.49 -14.55
CA LEU A 93 -9.92 -2.31 -15.02
C LEU A 93 -9.58 -3.43 -14.04
N HIS A 94 -8.60 -4.26 -14.41
CA HIS A 94 -7.98 -5.22 -13.50
C HIS A 94 -7.42 -4.51 -12.24
N PRO A 95 -7.47 -5.11 -11.04
CA PRO A 95 -7.09 -4.43 -9.79
C PRO A 95 -5.71 -3.77 -9.79
N VAL A 96 -4.71 -4.43 -10.39
CA VAL A 96 -3.34 -3.87 -10.52
C VAL A 96 -3.33 -2.61 -11.38
N HIS A 97 -4.10 -2.59 -12.47
CA HIS A 97 -4.20 -1.43 -13.36
C HIS A 97 -4.96 -0.29 -12.69
N ASN A 98 -6.03 -0.57 -11.95
CA ASN A 98 -6.73 0.46 -11.17
C ASN A 98 -5.78 1.11 -10.16
N ILE A 99 -4.97 0.33 -9.44
CA ILE A 99 -4.00 0.87 -8.48
C ILE A 99 -3.04 1.84 -9.18
N ILE A 100 -2.46 1.45 -10.34
CA ILE A 100 -1.52 2.29 -11.09
C ILE A 100 -2.22 3.54 -11.63
N VAL A 101 -3.34 3.36 -12.34
CA VAL A 101 -4.11 4.44 -13.00
C VAL A 101 -4.59 5.47 -11.97
N ASN A 102 -5.18 5.02 -10.85
CA ASN A 102 -5.65 5.93 -9.81
C ASN A 102 -4.49 6.68 -9.14
N SER A 103 -3.33 6.01 -8.95
CA SER A 103 -2.14 6.64 -8.38
C SER A 103 -1.57 7.74 -9.30
N VAL A 104 -1.46 7.45 -10.60
CA VAL A 104 -0.97 8.39 -11.62
C VAL A 104 -1.92 9.56 -11.76
N TRP A 105 -3.22 9.28 -11.91
CA TRP A 105 -4.25 10.32 -12.02
C TRP A 105 -4.23 11.26 -10.83
N TYR A 106 -4.24 10.75 -9.59
CA TYR A 106 -4.26 11.62 -8.42
C TYR A 106 -2.99 12.48 -8.32
N SER A 107 -1.83 11.90 -8.63
CA SER A 107 -0.58 12.65 -8.65
C SER A 107 -0.57 13.77 -9.70
N ALA A 108 -1.23 13.56 -10.83
CA ALA A 108 -1.31 14.51 -11.93
C ALA A 108 -2.39 15.60 -11.70
N ALA A 109 -3.56 15.20 -11.20
CA ALA A 109 -4.70 16.08 -10.96
C ALA A 109 -4.51 16.97 -9.72
N PHE A 110 -3.75 16.53 -8.72
CA PHE A 110 -3.52 17.28 -7.48
C PHE A 110 -2.02 17.43 -7.17
N PRO A 111 -1.25 18.19 -7.98
CA PRO A 111 0.20 18.28 -7.83
C PRO A 111 0.60 18.93 -6.51
N VAL A 112 1.64 18.37 -5.86
CA VAL A 112 2.25 18.96 -4.65
C VAL A 112 3.30 19.97 -5.04
N ARG A 113 3.30 21.14 -4.37
CA ARG A 113 4.37 22.14 -4.46
C ARG A 113 5.71 21.52 -4.10
N SER A 114 6.76 21.86 -4.84
CA SER A 114 8.09 21.27 -4.65
C SER A 114 8.62 21.40 -3.21
N SER A 115 8.25 22.48 -2.50
CA SER A 115 8.60 22.69 -1.09
C SER A 115 7.99 21.69 -0.11
N ASP A 116 6.87 21.08 -0.47
CA ASP A 116 6.07 20.24 0.43
C ASP A 116 6.28 18.75 0.17
N ARG A 117 7.05 18.40 -0.87
CA ARG A 117 7.37 17.01 -1.25
C ARG A 117 8.23 16.32 -0.19
N ILE A 118 7.92 15.06 0.08
CA ILE A 118 8.75 14.16 0.89
C ILE A 118 9.13 13.03 -0.03
N ASP A 119 10.40 12.97 -0.40
CA ASP A 119 10.90 11.80 -1.10
C ASP A 119 10.92 10.63 -0.12
N ALA A 120 10.16 9.58 -0.43
CA ALA A 120 10.00 8.43 0.44
C ALA A 120 10.16 7.13 -0.35
N ALA A 121 11.31 6.48 -0.19
CA ALA A 121 11.56 5.10 -0.62
C ALA A 121 10.89 4.06 0.30
N PHE A 122 9.86 4.47 1.03
CA PHE A 122 9.27 3.73 2.12
C PHE A 122 7.74 3.82 2.08
N ILE A 123 7.11 2.65 2.00
CA ILE A 123 5.66 2.48 2.11
C ILE A 123 5.40 1.56 3.29
N SER A 124 4.92 2.10 4.41
CA SER A 124 4.70 1.31 5.63
C SER A 124 3.76 0.13 5.40
N ASN A 125 4.06 -1.01 6.05
CA ASN A 125 3.16 -2.15 6.22
C ASN A 125 1.76 -1.71 6.68
N CYS A 126 1.68 -0.77 7.62
CA CYS A 126 0.42 -0.23 8.13
C CYS A 126 -0.37 0.50 7.05
N THR A 127 0.32 1.21 6.16
CA THR A 127 -0.31 1.95 5.06
C THR A 127 -0.82 1.01 3.97
N ILE A 128 -0.03 0.00 3.59
CA ILE A 128 -0.49 -1.05 2.65
C ILE A 128 -1.70 -1.77 3.23
N ARG A 129 -1.66 -2.17 4.51
CA ARG A 129 -2.81 -2.80 5.19
C ARG A 129 -4.05 -1.91 5.13
N ARG A 130 -3.90 -0.61 5.36
CA ARG A 130 -5.00 0.35 5.27
C ARG A 130 -5.58 0.43 3.84
N LEU A 131 -4.72 0.50 2.82
CA LEU A 131 -5.15 0.52 1.42
C LEU A 131 -5.88 -0.77 1.03
N VAL A 132 -5.36 -1.92 1.42
CA VAL A 132 -5.99 -3.24 1.19
C VAL A 132 -7.39 -3.30 1.79
N LEU A 133 -7.55 -2.88 3.05
CA LEU A 133 -8.86 -2.91 3.72
C LEU A 133 -9.84 -1.93 3.07
N ARG A 134 -9.42 -0.69 2.79
CA ARG A 134 -10.27 0.31 2.11
C ARG A 134 -10.70 -0.16 0.71
N SER A 135 -9.79 -0.79 -0.01
CA SER A 135 -10.08 -1.37 -1.32
C SER A 135 -11.06 -2.54 -1.23
N LEU A 136 -10.96 -3.40 -0.21
CA LEU A 136 -11.93 -4.45 0.04
C LEU A 136 -13.32 -3.86 0.34
N ASP A 137 -13.40 -2.85 1.21
CA ASP A 137 -14.66 -2.19 1.55
C ASP A 137 -15.31 -1.58 0.29
N GLY A 138 -14.52 -0.93 -0.56
CA GLY A 138 -14.99 -0.37 -1.84
C GLY A 138 -15.41 -1.43 -2.86
N LEU A 139 -14.69 -2.55 -2.97
CA LEU A 139 -15.06 -3.68 -3.84
C LEU A 139 -16.38 -4.32 -3.41
N VAL A 140 -16.57 -4.55 -2.11
CA VAL A 140 -17.82 -5.13 -1.59
C VAL A 140 -18.98 -4.16 -1.83
N ALA A 141 -18.82 -2.87 -1.50
CA ALA A 141 -19.87 -1.87 -1.68
C ALA A 141 -20.26 -1.68 -3.16
N SER A 142 -19.29 -1.63 -4.08
CA SER A 142 -19.58 -1.55 -5.53
C SER A 142 -20.29 -2.79 -6.04
N LEU A 143 -19.87 -3.99 -5.62
CA LEU A 143 -20.51 -5.24 -6.04
C LEU A 143 -21.96 -5.34 -5.53
N LEU A 144 -22.20 -5.01 -4.26
CA LEU A 144 -23.55 -5.00 -3.68
C LEU A 144 -24.45 -3.95 -4.34
N HIS A 145 -23.90 -2.80 -4.74
CA HIS A 145 -24.65 -1.79 -5.48
C HIS A 145 -25.05 -2.30 -6.87
N LEU A 146 -24.13 -2.97 -7.58
CA LEU A 146 -24.36 -3.52 -8.91
C LEU A 146 -25.22 -4.78 -8.88
N CYS A 147 -25.24 -5.53 -7.77
CA CYS A 147 -26.01 -6.75 -7.58
C CYS A 147 -26.71 -6.74 -6.21
N PRO A 148 -27.83 -6.00 -6.07
CA PRO A 148 -28.49 -5.80 -4.77
C PRO A 148 -29.06 -7.06 -4.12
N ALA A 149 -29.21 -8.15 -4.88
CA ALA A 149 -29.71 -9.42 -4.38
C ALA A 149 -28.66 -10.24 -3.60
N LEU A 150 -27.38 -9.84 -3.64
CA LEU A 150 -26.30 -10.56 -2.97
C LEU A 150 -26.28 -10.26 -1.47
N SER A 151 -25.93 -11.27 -0.67
CA SER A 151 -25.47 -11.06 0.70
C SER A 151 -24.01 -10.61 0.74
N ASP A 152 -23.56 -10.09 1.89
CA ASP A 152 -22.14 -9.77 2.11
C ASP A 152 -21.23 -10.99 1.88
N ASP A 153 -21.69 -12.18 2.23
CA ASP A 153 -20.93 -13.42 2.07
C ASP A 153 -20.80 -13.85 0.62
N ASP A 154 -21.88 -13.70 -0.15
CA ASP A 154 -21.89 -13.98 -1.58
C ASP A 154 -21.02 -12.97 -2.32
N ALA A 155 -21.05 -11.71 -1.91
CA ALA A 155 -20.14 -10.69 -2.43
C ALA A 155 -18.68 -11.08 -2.20
N LEU A 156 -18.31 -11.49 -0.97
CA LEU A 156 -16.96 -11.99 -0.67
C LEU A 156 -16.62 -13.26 -1.47
N TRP A 157 -17.59 -14.12 -1.73
CA TRP A 157 -17.41 -15.33 -2.54
C TRP A 157 -17.09 -14.99 -3.99
N HIS A 158 -17.93 -14.19 -4.66
CA HIS A 158 -17.72 -13.77 -6.04
C HIS A 158 -16.41 -12.98 -6.20
N LEU A 159 -16.09 -12.08 -5.25
CA LEU A 159 -14.79 -11.38 -5.26
C LEU A 159 -13.61 -12.34 -5.10
N SER A 160 -13.74 -13.38 -4.29
CA SER A 160 -12.68 -14.39 -4.11
C SER A 160 -12.48 -15.22 -5.39
N LEU A 161 -13.57 -15.68 -6.01
CA LEU A 161 -13.55 -16.41 -7.27
C LEU A 161 -12.93 -15.57 -8.40
N SER A 162 -13.30 -14.29 -8.45
CA SER A 162 -12.85 -13.33 -9.45
C SER A 162 -11.55 -12.62 -9.09
N ARG A 163 -10.83 -13.08 -8.07
CA ARG A 163 -9.47 -12.56 -7.74
C ARG A 163 -9.46 -11.06 -7.44
N ALA A 164 -10.53 -10.55 -6.82
CA ALA A 164 -10.79 -9.14 -6.57
C ALA A 164 -11.03 -8.27 -7.82
N ASP A 165 -11.19 -8.86 -9.01
CA ASP A 165 -11.62 -8.15 -10.22
C ASP A 165 -13.13 -7.88 -10.15
N LEU A 166 -13.50 -6.60 -10.09
CA LEU A 166 -14.90 -6.18 -9.93
C LEU A 166 -15.76 -6.59 -11.14
N ARG A 167 -15.25 -6.42 -12.37
CA ARG A 167 -16.01 -6.72 -13.59
C ARG A 167 -16.28 -8.21 -13.70
N ALA A 168 -15.29 -9.04 -13.39
CA ALA A 168 -15.47 -10.49 -13.34
C ALA A 168 -16.38 -10.93 -12.18
N ALA A 169 -16.32 -10.27 -11.02
CA ALA A 169 -17.20 -10.57 -9.89
C ALA A 169 -18.67 -10.27 -10.21
N VAL A 170 -18.95 -9.13 -10.87
CA VAL A 170 -20.31 -8.77 -11.29
C VAL A 170 -20.82 -9.74 -12.35
N ALA A 171 -20.00 -10.10 -13.35
CA ALA A 171 -20.37 -11.08 -14.35
C ALA A 171 -20.70 -12.45 -13.71
N SER A 172 -19.87 -12.90 -12.75
CA SER A 172 -20.10 -14.13 -11.99
C SER A 172 -21.40 -14.08 -11.18
N ALA A 173 -21.68 -12.97 -10.48
CA ALA A 173 -22.90 -12.80 -9.70
C ALA A 173 -24.17 -12.76 -10.56
N ARG A 174 -24.09 -12.22 -11.78
CA ARG A 174 -25.19 -12.16 -12.74
C ARG A 174 -25.30 -13.41 -13.63
N GLY A 175 -24.47 -14.44 -13.42
CA GLY A 175 -24.46 -15.65 -14.24
C GLY A 175 -24.05 -15.42 -15.70
N ALA A 176 -23.29 -14.35 -15.98
CA ALA A 176 -22.87 -13.96 -17.32
C ALA A 176 -21.37 -14.24 -17.55
N ALA A 177 -20.98 -14.39 -18.82
CA ALA A 177 -19.57 -14.45 -19.17
C ALA A 177 -18.91 -13.05 -19.02
N PRO A 178 -17.69 -12.95 -18.43
CA PRO A 178 -17.00 -11.67 -18.26
C PRO A 178 -16.77 -10.88 -19.56
N SER A 179 -16.60 -11.58 -20.68
CA SER A 179 -16.33 -11.01 -22.01
C SER A 179 -17.54 -10.36 -22.66
N SER A 180 -18.76 -10.81 -22.35
CA SER A 180 -20.02 -10.28 -22.88
C SER A 180 -20.62 -9.20 -21.99
N PHE A 181 -20.13 -9.05 -20.76
CA PHE A 181 -20.70 -8.17 -19.77
C PHE A 181 -20.09 -6.75 -19.85
N ARG A 182 -20.95 -5.74 -20.04
CA ARG A 182 -20.60 -4.32 -20.04
C ARG A 182 -21.51 -3.59 -19.08
N LEU A 183 -20.91 -2.79 -18.21
CA LEU A 183 -21.64 -1.86 -17.34
C LEU A 183 -21.74 -0.51 -18.04
N THR A 184 -22.87 0.17 -17.88
CA THR A 184 -23.03 1.54 -18.36
C THR A 184 -22.23 2.52 -17.50
N ALA A 185 -21.85 3.67 -18.05
CA ALA A 185 -21.14 4.71 -17.30
C ALA A 185 -21.93 5.18 -16.06
N SER A 186 -23.26 5.27 -16.18
CA SER A 186 -24.15 5.67 -15.08
C SER A 186 -24.21 4.63 -13.95
N GLU A 187 -24.31 3.33 -14.29
CA GLU A 187 -24.25 2.26 -13.28
C GLU A 187 -22.91 2.25 -12.54
N LEU A 188 -21.80 2.44 -13.29
CA LEU A 188 -20.46 2.51 -12.71
C LEU A 188 -20.28 3.71 -11.80
N GLU A 189 -20.78 4.88 -12.20
CA GLU A 189 -20.67 6.10 -11.40
C GLU A 189 -21.37 5.94 -10.05
N ALA A 190 -22.62 5.46 -10.04
CA ALA A 190 -23.37 5.24 -8.81
C ALA A 190 -22.70 4.18 -7.90
N ALA A 191 -22.22 3.09 -8.48
CA ALA A 191 -21.49 2.06 -7.76
C ALA A 191 -20.16 2.57 -7.17
N PHE A 192 -19.43 3.43 -7.89
CA PHE A 192 -18.18 4.01 -7.43
C PHE A 192 -18.39 5.09 -6.37
N GLN A 193 -19.48 5.87 -6.44
CA GLN A 193 -19.84 6.77 -5.34
C GLN A 193 -20.09 6.00 -4.03
N ALA A 194 -20.78 4.86 -4.11
CA ALA A 194 -20.98 3.97 -2.95
C ALA A 194 -19.64 3.37 -2.46
N ALA A 195 -18.80 2.91 -3.38
CA ALA A 195 -17.48 2.36 -3.07
C ALA A 195 -16.56 3.39 -2.41
N ASP A 196 -16.52 4.62 -2.92
CA ASP A 196 -15.67 5.70 -2.41
C ASP A 196 -16.07 6.13 -1.00
N LYS A 197 -17.37 6.10 -0.70
CA LYS A 197 -17.90 6.32 0.64
C LYS A 197 -17.46 5.21 1.59
N ALA A 198 -17.62 3.94 1.21
CA ALA A 198 -17.21 2.79 2.01
C ALA A 198 -15.68 2.77 2.23
N ALA A 199 -14.92 3.05 1.18
CA ALA A 199 -13.47 3.16 1.19
C ALA A 199 -12.95 4.44 1.86
N ARG A 200 -13.82 5.37 2.30
CA ARG A 200 -13.45 6.64 2.95
C ARG A 200 -12.45 7.45 2.10
N HIS A 201 -12.71 7.59 0.80
CA HIS A 201 -11.85 8.38 -0.11
C HIS A 201 -11.90 9.88 0.20
N PHE A 202 -10.78 10.59 0.01
CA PHE A 202 -10.67 12.01 0.36
C PHE A 202 -11.47 12.93 -0.59
N LYS A 203 -11.65 12.50 -1.84
CA LYS A 203 -12.47 13.18 -2.85
C LYS A 203 -13.34 12.14 -3.59
N PRO A 204 -14.44 11.64 -2.99
CA PRO A 204 -15.22 10.53 -3.55
C PRO A 204 -15.82 10.88 -4.92
N ALA A 205 -16.51 12.02 -5.04
CA ALA A 205 -17.12 12.41 -6.32
C ALA A 205 -16.12 12.52 -7.48
N ALA A 206 -14.91 13.05 -7.23
CA ALA A 206 -13.88 13.18 -8.26
C ALA A 206 -13.36 11.82 -8.75
N LEU A 207 -13.20 10.86 -7.84
CA LEU A 207 -12.70 9.52 -8.19
C LEU A 207 -13.77 8.73 -8.95
N ALA A 208 -15.03 8.77 -8.51
CA ALA A 208 -16.15 8.16 -9.21
C ALA A 208 -16.29 8.68 -10.65
N LEU A 209 -16.31 10.01 -10.83
CA LEU A 209 -16.38 10.64 -12.15
C LEU A 209 -15.19 10.27 -13.03
N PHE A 210 -13.97 10.29 -12.48
CA PHE A 210 -12.77 9.88 -13.22
C PHE A 210 -12.88 8.43 -13.70
N ALA A 211 -13.26 7.51 -12.81
CA ALA A 211 -13.37 6.08 -13.11
C ALA A 211 -14.51 5.76 -14.08
N SER A 212 -15.66 6.46 -14.00
CA SER A 212 -16.82 6.24 -14.85
C SER A 212 -16.78 6.97 -16.20
N SER A 213 -15.88 7.95 -16.38
CA SER A 213 -15.76 8.70 -17.64
C SER A 213 -14.38 8.53 -18.29
N THR A 214 -13.33 9.06 -17.67
CA THR A 214 -12.00 9.20 -18.24
C THR A 214 -11.34 7.84 -18.41
N VAL A 215 -11.41 6.97 -17.40
CA VAL A 215 -10.80 5.64 -17.49
C VAL A 215 -11.47 4.79 -18.58
N LEU A 216 -12.79 4.89 -18.75
CA LEU A 216 -13.50 4.17 -19.80
C LEU A 216 -13.14 4.67 -21.21
N SER A 217 -12.91 5.98 -21.38
CA SER A 217 -12.56 6.54 -22.69
C SER A 217 -11.16 6.13 -23.15
N VAL A 218 -10.21 5.97 -22.20
CA VAL A 218 -8.83 5.56 -22.50
C VAL A 218 -8.51 4.10 -22.15
N GLU A 219 -9.52 3.28 -21.82
CA GLU A 219 -9.37 1.91 -21.33
C GLU A 219 -8.44 1.09 -22.22
N ARG A 220 -8.70 1.08 -23.54
CA ARG A 220 -7.94 0.28 -24.51
C ARG A 220 -6.46 0.67 -24.53
N ASP A 221 -6.17 1.96 -24.57
CA ASP A 221 -4.80 2.48 -24.69
C ASP A 221 -4.03 2.32 -23.38
N ALA A 222 -4.69 2.59 -22.24
CA ALA A 222 -4.11 2.40 -20.91
C ALA A 222 -3.81 0.92 -20.65
N VAL A 223 -4.76 0.02 -20.91
CA VAL A 223 -4.56 -1.44 -20.73
C VAL A 223 -3.49 -1.98 -21.67
N SER A 224 -3.47 -1.52 -22.93
CA SER A 224 -2.41 -1.89 -23.88
C SER A 224 -1.02 -1.50 -23.35
N LEU A 225 -0.87 -0.27 -22.88
CA LEU A 225 0.39 0.22 -22.31
C LEU A 225 0.82 -0.59 -21.08
N LEU A 226 -0.12 -0.91 -20.18
CA LEU A 226 0.14 -1.61 -18.93
C LEU A 226 0.39 -3.11 -19.10
N ASN A 227 -0.21 -3.76 -20.11
CA ASN A 227 0.00 -5.19 -20.38
C ASN A 227 1.32 -5.46 -21.10
N ASN A 228 1.77 -4.53 -21.95
CA ASN A 228 2.98 -4.72 -22.76
C ASN A 228 4.28 -4.59 -21.96
N LYS A 229 4.21 -4.10 -20.71
CA LYS A 229 5.39 -3.77 -19.91
C LYS A 229 5.28 -4.30 -18.50
N ARG A 230 6.29 -5.07 -18.08
CA ARG A 230 6.42 -5.49 -16.67
C ARG A 230 6.82 -4.33 -15.77
N THR A 231 7.60 -3.38 -16.28
CA THR A 231 8.01 -2.17 -15.56
C THR A 231 7.77 -0.94 -16.42
N LEU A 232 7.15 0.08 -15.84
CA LEU A 232 6.86 1.36 -16.50
C LEU A 232 8.07 2.28 -16.39
N SER A 233 8.37 2.98 -17.49
CA SER A 233 9.36 4.05 -17.50
C SER A 233 8.72 5.40 -17.12
N SER A 234 9.55 6.40 -16.83
CA SER A 234 9.12 7.79 -16.66
C SER A 234 8.28 8.30 -17.84
N ALA A 235 8.65 7.93 -19.06
CA ALA A 235 7.91 8.28 -20.26
C ALA A 235 6.52 7.61 -20.31
N ASP A 236 6.40 6.39 -19.79
CA ASP A 236 5.11 5.69 -19.70
C ASP A 236 4.22 6.33 -18.64
N ILE A 237 4.78 6.73 -17.50
CA ILE A 237 4.05 7.48 -16.47
C ILE A 237 3.55 8.82 -17.03
N LEU A 238 4.40 9.54 -17.76
CA LEU A 238 4.01 10.78 -18.41
C LEU A 238 2.89 10.53 -19.43
N ARG A 239 3.01 9.48 -20.26
CA ARG A 239 1.99 9.09 -21.23
C ARG A 239 0.66 8.75 -20.55
N LEU A 240 0.67 7.95 -19.49
CA LEU A 240 -0.52 7.66 -18.69
C LEU A 240 -1.10 8.95 -18.10
N SER A 241 -0.27 9.80 -17.51
CA SER A 241 -0.71 11.08 -16.97
C SER A 241 -1.40 11.94 -18.04
N THR A 242 -0.87 11.99 -19.26
CA THR A 242 -1.50 12.76 -20.35
C THR A 242 -2.84 12.18 -20.81
N MET A 243 -3.00 10.84 -20.77
CA MET A 243 -4.25 10.17 -21.14
C MET A 243 -5.32 10.31 -20.05
N LEU A 244 -4.92 10.29 -18.78
CA LEU A 244 -5.83 10.22 -17.62
C LEU A 244 -6.35 11.59 -17.17
N LEU A 245 -5.97 12.68 -17.83
CA LEU A 245 -6.41 14.03 -17.50
C LEU A 245 -7.45 14.53 -18.51
N PRO A 246 -8.59 15.06 -18.02
CA PRO A 246 -9.31 16.14 -18.70
C PRO A 246 -9.46 17.40 -17.80
N SER A 247 -9.56 18.58 -18.41
CA SER A 247 -9.99 19.87 -17.79
C SER A 247 -11.51 19.86 -17.53
N PRO A 248 -12.08 20.49 -16.47
CA PRO A 248 -11.46 21.22 -15.37
C PRO A 248 -11.32 20.36 -14.10
N LEU A 249 -10.36 20.72 -13.23
CA LEU A 249 -10.46 20.33 -11.81
C LEU A 249 -11.81 20.81 -11.27
N PRO A 250 -12.51 20.06 -10.40
CA PRO A 250 -13.56 20.66 -9.58
C PRO A 250 -12.94 21.89 -8.91
N ASP A 251 -13.56 23.07 -9.09
CA ASP A 251 -13.12 24.33 -8.49
C ASP A 251 -12.60 24.05 -7.08
N GLU A 252 -11.28 24.09 -6.92
CA GLU A 252 -10.70 24.04 -5.60
C GLU A 252 -11.12 25.38 -5.00
N LEU A 253 -12.20 25.36 -4.21
CA LEU A 253 -12.60 26.51 -3.42
C LEU A 253 -11.32 27.09 -2.84
N PRO A 254 -11.02 28.39 -3.08
CA PRO A 254 -9.79 29.01 -2.62
C PRO A 254 -9.60 28.58 -1.18
N HIS A 255 -8.52 27.86 -0.90
CA HIS A 255 -8.18 27.56 0.48
C HIS A 255 -8.20 28.90 1.18
N PRO A 256 -9.09 29.11 2.20
CA PRO A 256 -9.06 30.35 2.93
C PRO A 256 -7.61 30.53 3.37
N PRO A 257 -7.01 31.72 3.20
CA PRO A 257 -5.64 31.95 3.62
C PRO A 257 -5.56 31.45 5.06
N LEU A 258 -4.82 30.35 5.26
CA LEU A 258 -4.56 29.85 6.59
C LEU A 258 -3.93 31.04 7.29
N GLU A 259 -4.63 31.63 8.27
CA GLU A 259 -4.08 32.71 9.06
C GLU A 259 -2.82 32.15 9.73
N GLN A 260 -1.68 32.39 9.08
CA GLN A 260 -0.40 31.75 9.34
C GLN A 260 0.02 31.92 10.81
N GLU A 261 -0.47 33.00 11.43
CA GLU A 261 -0.25 33.37 12.82
C GLU A 261 -1.00 32.47 13.81
N ARG A 262 -2.25 32.07 13.54
CA ARG A 262 -3.10 31.33 14.50
C ARG A 262 -2.69 29.86 14.69
N PHE A 263 -1.97 29.27 13.73
CA PHE A 263 -1.59 27.85 13.77
C PHE A 263 -0.08 27.60 13.89
N THR A 264 0.72 28.62 14.25
CA THR A 264 2.18 28.50 14.33
C THR A 264 2.64 27.31 15.19
N ALA A 265 1.97 27.04 16.32
CA ALA A 265 2.28 25.89 17.17
C ALA A 265 1.95 24.54 16.51
N ALA A 266 0.81 24.45 15.82
CA ALA A 266 0.41 23.26 15.08
C ALA A 266 1.35 22.98 13.90
N PHE A 267 1.72 24.01 13.13
CA PHE A 267 2.72 23.89 12.07
C PHE A 267 4.06 23.44 12.61
N LYS A 268 4.56 24.03 13.70
CA LYS A 268 5.80 23.58 14.34
C LYS A 268 5.73 22.12 14.77
N LEU A 269 4.59 21.67 15.32
CA LEU A 269 4.40 20.27 15.70
C LEU A 269 4.37 19.34 14.48
N ILE A 270 3.66 19.71 13.42
CA ILE A 270 3.59 18.94 12.16
C ILE A 270 4.97 18.84 11.54
N THR A 271 5.70 19.95 11.40
CA THR A 271 7.07 19.98 10.89
C THR A 271 8.00 19.13 11.74
N ARG A 272 7.88 19.19 13.07
CA ARG A 272 8.68 18.34 13.97
C ARG A 272 8.38 16.85 13.76
N LYS A 273 7.10 16.45 13.71
CA LYS A 273 6.71 15.06 13.45
C LYS A 273 7.19 14.59 12.07
N ARG A 274 7.07 15.45 11.05
CA ARG A 274 7.59 15.20 9.69
C ARG A 274 9.09 14.94 9.71
N ASN A 275 9.88 15.80 10.36
CA ASN A 275 11.32 15.64 10.43
C ASN A 275 11.75 14.36 11.18
N LEU A 276 11.06 14.01 12.26
CA LEU A 276 11.29 12.75 12.97
C LEU A 276 10.99 11.55 12.08
N LEU A 277 9.88 11.59 11.35
CA LEU A 277 9.49 10.54 10.41
C LEU A 277 10.52 10.40 9.27
N THR A 278 10.98 11.51 8.69
CA THR A 278 12.04 11.51 7.67
C THR A 278 13.34 10.92 8.19
N GLY A 279 13.77 11.30 9.40
CA GLY A 279 14.96 10.72 10.02
C GLY A 279 14.82 9.22 10.28
N TRP A 280 13.63 8.79 10.71
CA TRP A 280 13.32 7.38 10.92
C TRP A 280 13.28 6.59 9.60
N TYR A 281 12.76 7.16 8.51
CA TYR A 281 12.80 6.52 7.19
C TYR A 281 14.20 6.40 6.62
N LYS A 282 15.03 7.43 6.78
CA LYS A 282 16.42 7.41 6.31
C LYS A 282 17.19 6.22 6.93
N ARG A 283 16.97 5.98 8.22
CA ARG A 283 17.52 4.85 8.96
C ARG A 283 17.16 3.50 8.34
N TRP A 284 15.90 3.29 7.98
CA TRP A 284 15.47 2.05 7.34
C TRP A 284 16.04 1.86 5.93
N VAL A 285 16.23 2.95 5.19
CA VAL A 285 16.91 2.92 3.89
C VAL A 285 18.38 2.54 4.06
N GLU A 286 19.07 3.13 5.03
CA GLU A 286 20.47 2.79 5.36
C GLU A 286 20.61 1.31 5.74
N LEU A 287 19.67 0.77 6.52
CA LEU A 287 19.61 -0.66 6.85
C LEU A 287 19.39 -1.54 5.60
N ALA A 288 18.44 -1.18 4.73
CA ALA A 288 18.18 -1.94 3.50
C ALA A 288 19.41 -1.93 2.56
N ASP A 289 20.10 -0.79 2.47
CA ASP A 289 21.34 -0.69 1.69
C ASP A 289 22.47 -1.54 2.30
N ALA A 290 22.60 -1.59 3.63
CA ALA A 290 23.54 -2.48 4.30
C ALA A 290 23.22 -3.96 4.03
N ALA A 291 21.94 -4.35 4.09
CA ALA A 291 21.50 -5.69 3.75
C ALA A 291 21.80 -6.06 2.30
N LEU A 292 21.61 -5.14 1.35
CA LEU A 292 21.96 -5.34 -0.06
C LEU A 292 23.46 -5.47 -0.29
N ARG A 293 24.29 -4.70 0.42
CA ARG A 293 25.75 -4.84 0.35
C ARG A 293 26.22 -6.18 0.90
N LYS A 294 25.67 -6.63 2.03
CA LYS A 294 25.96 -7.97 2.57
C LYS A 294 25.57 -9.07 1.59
N TYR A 295 24.38 -8.97 0.98
CA TYR A 295 23.93 -9.92 -0.04
C TYR A 295 24.85 -9.94 -1.27
N ALA A 296 25.27 -8.76 -1.75
CA ALA A 296 26.19 -8.65 -2.87
C ALA A 296 27.56 -9.28 -2.57
N ARG A 297 28.07 -9.16 -1.34
CA ARG A 297 29.31 -9.84 -0.92
C ARG A 297 29.17 -11.37 -0.93
N GLN A 298 27.98 -11.90 -0.63
CA GLN A 298 27.73 -13.34 -0.57
C GLN A 298 27.46 -13.96 -1.96
N THR A 299 26.85 -13.21 -2.87
CA THR A 299 26.33 -13.75 -4.14
C THR A 299 26.94 -13.11 -5.39
N ALA A 300 27.78 -12.08 -5.23
CA ALA A 300 28.28 -11.19 -6.28
C ALA A 300 27.21 -10.39 -7.05
N ALA A 301 25.92 -10.55 -6.73
CA ALA A 301 24.82 -9.88 -7.40
C ALA A 301 24.52 -8.51 -6.76
N HIS A 302 24.51 -7.45 -7.58
CA HIS A 302 24.38 -6.08 -7.12
C HIS A 302 22.98 -5.53 -7.38
N TYR A 303 22.34 -5.01 -6.34
CA TYR A 303 21.00 -4.44 -6.42
C TYR A 303 20.95 -3.01 -5.89
N GLN A 304 19.95 -2.26 -6.32
CA GLN A 304 19.58 -0.94 -5.84
C GLN A 304 18.18 -1.00 -5.25
N LEU A 305 18.00 -0.41 -4.06
CA LEU A 305 16.71 -0.33 -3.40
C LEU A 305 15.65 0.31 -4.31
N HIS A 306 14.53 -0.38 -4.46
CA HIS A 306 13.34 0.16 -5.12
C HIS A 306 12.40 0.77 -4.09
N VAL A 307 11.93 -0.01 -3.13
CA VAL A 307 11.04 0.46 -2.06
C VAL A 307 11.03 -0.52 -0.89
N ILE A 308 10.95 0.01 0.33
CA ILE A 308 10.69 -0.78 1.53
C ILE A 308 9.18 -0.81 1.74
N TYR A 309 8.61 -2.01 1.81
CA TYR A 309 7.16 -2.20 1.95
C TYR A 309 6.77 -2.90 3.26
N GLY A 310 7.74 -3.39 4.02
CA GLY A 310 7.50 -4.01 5.31
C GLY A 310 8.60 -3.80 6.33
N ILE A 311 8.17 -3.56 7.57
CA ILE A 311 9.00 -3.53 8.77
C ILE A 311 8.23 -4.26 9.86
N GLY A 312 8.93 -5.02 10.69
CA GLY A 312 8.45 -5.43 12.00
C GLY A 312 9.60 -5.54 12.99
N SER A 313 9.27 -5.46 14.27
CA SER A 313 10.15 -5.83 15.37
C SER A 313 9.68 -7.16 15.94
N VAL A 314 10.63 -8.00 16.32
CA VAL A 314 10.36 -9.15 17.19
C VAL A 314 10.90 -8.76 18.55
N HIS A 315 9.99 -8.40 19.46
CA HIS A 315 10.31 -8.38 20.88
C HIS A 315 10.14 -9.81 21.37
N ASP A 316 11.25 -10.45 21.73
CA ASP A 316 11.21 -11.68 22.49
C ASP A 316 10.93 -11.31 23.95
N GLU A 317 9.83 -11.80 24.53
CA GLU A 317 9.47 -11.53 25.95
C GLU A 317 10.57 -11.98 26.92
N PHE A 318 11.51 -12.82 26.47
CA PHE A 318 12.59 -13.39 27.28
C PHE A 318 14.01 -12.94 26.87
N SER A 319 14.16 -12.13 25.81
CA SER A 319 15.48 -11.65 25.35
C SER A 319 15.55 -10.12 25.28
N MET A 320 16.65 -9.55 25.78
CA MET A 320 16.92 -8.11 25.74
C MET A 320 17.40 -7.61 24.36
N ASP A 321 17.43 -8.48 23.34
CA ASP A 321 17.91 -8.15 21.99
C ASP A 321 16.73 -7.86 21.05
N ASP A 322 16.54 -6.59 20.71
CA ASP A 322 15.57 -6.17 19.70
C ASP A 322 16.07 -6.59 18.30
N SER A 323 15.46 -7.63 17.73
CA SER A 323 15.66 -7.99 16.33
C SER A 323 14.58 -7.36 15.45
N PHE A 324 15.02 -6.79 14.33
CA PHE A 324 14.15 -6.13 13.37
C PHE A 324 14.20 -6.87 12.06
N HIS A 325 13.05 -6.96 11.40
CA HIS A 325 12.99 -7.46 10.04
C HIS A 325 12.43 -6.40 9.11
N ILE A 326 12.98 -6.38 7.90
CA ILE A 326 12.54 -5.53 6.81
C ILE A 326 12.22 -6.38 5.58
N SER A 327 11.19 -5.95 4.85
CA SER A 327 10.81 -6.52 3.56
C SER A 327 10.83 -5.39 2.53
N PHE A 328 11.62 -5.58 1.49
CA PHE A 328 11.85 -4.55 0.48
C PHE A 328 12.01 -5.15 -0.90
N MET A 329 11.88 -4.32 -1.91
CA MET A 329 12.11 -4.66 -3.31
C MET A 329 13.39 -3.99 -3.76
N ALA A 330 14.19 -4.66 -4.58
CA ALA A 330 15.39 -4.08 -5.17
C ALA A 330 15.54 -4.47 -6.64
N ARG A 331 16.08 -3.54 -7.45
CA ARG A 331 16.34 -3.77 -8.87
C ARG A 331 17.80 -4.12 -9.11
N PRO A 332 18.12 -5.02 -10.05
CA PRO A 332 19.50 -5.25 -10.46
C PRO A 332 20.16 -3.93 -10.89
N LYS A 333 21.42 -3.72 -10.51
CA LYS A 333 22.20 -2.55 -10.97
C LYS A 333 22.69 -2.71 -12.41
N ASP A 334 22.68 -3.92 -12.94
CA ASP A 334 23.12 -4.19 -14.31
C ASP A 334 22.17 -3.50 -15.31
N PRO A 335 22.68 -2.61 -16.18
CA PRO A 335 21.87 -1.92 -17.20
C PRO A 335 21.14 -2.87 -18.14
N SER A 336 21.69 -4.08 -18.37
CA SER A 336 21.05 -5.10 -19.21
C SER A 336 19.77 -5.66 -18.58
N CYS A 337 19.68 -5.64 -17.24
CA CYS A 337 18.53 -6.10 -16.45
C CYS A 337 17.59 -4.96 -16.04
N ALA A 338 17.78 -3.72 -16.54
CA ALA A 338 16.99 -2.56 -16.11
C ALA A 338 15.47 -2.67 -16.38
N ARG A 339 15.06 -3.59 -17.27
CA ARG A 339 13.65 -3.87 -17.61
C ARG A 339 13.05 -5.04 -16.82
N GLU A 340 13.83 -5.69 -15.98
CA GLU A 340 13.37 -6.80 -15.16
C GLU A 340 12.55 -6.31 -13.97
N ALA A 341 11.63 -7.16 -13.51
CA ALA A 341 10.87 -6.88 -12.30
C ALA A 341 11.81 -6.81 -11.09
N PRO A 342 11.53 -5.95 -10.11
CA PRO A 342 12.33 -5.92 -8.90
C PRO A 342 12.20 -7.25 -8.14
N VAL A 343 13.30 -7.65 -7.51
CA VAL A 343 13.37 -8.85 -6.67
C VAL A 343 12.95 -8.48 -5.25
N PHE A 344 12.20 -9.37 -4.60
CA PHE A 344 11.76 -9.19 -3.22
C PHE A 344 12.85 -9.73 -2.28
N PHE A 345 13.16 -8.94 -1.25
CA PHE A 345 14.13 -9.27 -0.24
C PHE A 345 13.48 -9.27 1.14
N PHE A 346 13.98 -10.17 1.98
CA PHE A 346 13.78 -10.16 3.42
C PHE A 346 15.14 -10.02 4.08
N ALA A 347 15.24 -9.12 5.05
CA ALA A 347 16.43 -9.01 5.87
C ALA A 347 16.06 -8.91 7.35
N GLU A 348 16.89 -9.55 8.18
CA GLU A 348 16.83 -9.49 9.63
C GLU A 348 18.11 -8.81 10.14
N ALA A 349 17.97 -7.97 11.15
CA ALA A 349 19.08 -7.25 11.75
C ALA A 349 18.93 -7.17 13.27
N ARG A 350 20.06 -7.20 13.98
CA ARG A 350 20.17 -6.96 15.41
C ARG A 350 20.94 -5.68 15.64
N LEU A 351 20.34 -4.73 16.34
CA LEU A 351 20.95 -3.43 16.56
C LEU A 351 22.07 -3.53 17.60
N SER A 352 23.30 -3.28 17.20
CA SER A 352 24.44 -3.15 18.13
C SER A 352 24.83 -1.68 18.44
N GLY A 353 24.30 -0.69 17.69
CA GLY A 353 24.69 0.71 17.80
C GLY A 353 23.70 1.74 17.20
N TYR A 354 24.16 2.99 17.05
CA TYR A 354 23.36 4.11 16.51
C TYR A 354 23.32 4.19 14.98
N ASP A 355 24.31 3.60 14.31
CA ASP A 355 24.47 3.55 12.85
C ASP A 355 24.33 2.11 12.37
N PHE A 356 23.73 1.91 11.18
CA PHE A 356 23.56 0.58 10.59
C PHE A 356 24.80 0.15 9.82
N CYS A 357 25.39 -0.95 10.26
CA CYS A 357 26.52 -1.59 9.62
C CYS A 357 26.12 -2.96 9.04
N GLU A 358 26.96 -3.52 8.19
CA GLU A 358 26.65 -4.81 7.54
C GLU A 358 26.74 -5.99 8.52
N GLU A 359 27.48 -5.79 9.61
CA GLU A 359 27.62 -6.71 10.75
C GLU A 359 26.34 -6.83 11.56
N ASP A 360 25.49 -5.79 11.56
CA ASP A 360 24.19 -5.80 12.24
C ASP A 360 23.17 -6.68 11.51
N ILE A 361 23.36 -6.91 10.20
CA ILE A 361 22.46 -7.75 9.40
C ILE A 361 22.74 -9.22 9.77
N THR A 362 21.77 -9.93 10.31
CA THR A 362 21.89 -11.37 10.60
C THR A 362 21.60 -12.18 9.34
N LEU A 363 20.53 -11.85 8.63
CA LEU A 363 20.06 -12.55 7.44
C LEU A 363 19.69 -11.54 6.34
N CYS A 364 19.98 -11.88 5.08
CA CYS A 364 19.44 -11.19 3.91
C CYS A 364 19.26 -12.21 2.79
N CYS A 365 18.04 -12.39 2.29
CA CYS A 365 17.73 -13.36 1.25
C CYS A 365 16.63 -12.86 0.31
N THR A 366 16.61 -13.43 -0.89
CA THR A 366 15.51 -13.23 -1.83
C THR A 366 14.31 -14.06 -1.42
N VAL A 367 13.11 -13.50 -1.56
CA VAL A 367 11.84 -14.18 -1.27
C VAL A 367 11.04 -14.24 -2.55
N GLU A 368 10.46 -15.39 -2.86
CA GLU A 368 9.43 -15.43 -3.90
C GLU A 368 8.12 -14.93 -3.29
N PRO A 369 7.46 -13.92 -3.88
CA PRO A 369 6.12 -13.55 -3.44
C PRO A 369 5.25 -14.80 -3.59
N SER A 370 4.65 -15.28 -2.50
CA SER A 370 3.90 -16.54 -2.52
C SER A 370 2.98 -16.54 -3.75
N PRO A 371 3.05 -17.56 -4.62
CA PRO A 371 2.12 -17.64 -5.72
C PRO A 371 0.73 -17.53 -5.10
N SER A 372 -0.09 -16.63 -5.64
CA SER A 372 -1.52 -16.71 -5.41
C SER A 372 -1.94 -18.02 -6.07
N GLU A 373 -1.78 -19.15 -5.38
CA GLU A 373 -2.04 -20.49 -5.86
C GLU A 373 -3.53 -20.58 -6.23
N VAL A 374 -3.80 -20.32 -7.50
CA VAL A 374 -4.39 -21.25 -8.47
C VAL A 374 -4.12 -20.62 -9.83
N GLY A 375 -3.47 -21.34 -10.73
CA GLY A 375 -3.20 -20.90 -12.08
C GLY A 375 -2.39 -21.93 -12.82
N THR A 376 -2.95 -23.12 -13.05
CA THR A 376 -2.44 -24.08 -14.04
C THR A 376 -3.49 -25.16 -14.34
N GLU A 377 -4.52 -24.76 -15.08
CA GLU A 377 -5.10 -25.56 -16.18
C GLU A 377 -5.12 -24.54 -17.33
N VAL A 378 -4.38 -24.67 -18.42
CA VAL A 378 -4.33 -25.69 -19.46
C VAL A 378 -2.99 -25.42 -20.18
N GLN A 379 -2.08 -26.37 -20.38
CA GLN A 379 -2.07 -27.23 -21.58
C GLN A 379 -1.12 -28.40 -21.34
N ARG A 380 -1.69 -29.61 -21.21
CA ARG A 380 -0.94 -30.85 -21.49
C ARG A 380 -0.67 -30.89 -22.99
N GLY A 381 0.57 -31.18 -23.35
CA GLY A 381 0.97 -31.50 -24.72
C GLY A 381 2.43 -31.94 -24.75
N CYS A 382 2.61 -33.26 -24.78
CA CYS A 382 3.74 -34.05 -25.30
C CYS A 382 4.96 -33.26 -25.82
N GLY A 383 6.20 -33.54 -25.47
CA GLY A 383 6.85 -34.79 -25.12
C GLY A 383 8.23 -34.83 -25.78
N PHE A 384 8.99 -35.86 -25.42
CA PHE A 384 10.25 -36.36 -26.01
C PHE A 384 11.59 -35.91 -25.44
N ARG A 385 12.17 -36.93 -24.76
CA ARG A 385 13.57 -37.40 -24.69
C ARG A 385 14.62 -36.53 -24.05
#